data_AF-V4J131-F1
#
_entry.id   AF-V4J131-F1
#
_cell.length_a   1.000
_cell.length_b   1.000
_cell.length_c   1.000
_cell.angle_alpha   90.00
_cell.angle_beta   90.00
_cell.angle_gamma   90.00
#
_symmetry.space_group_name_H-M   'P 1'
#
loop_
_entity.id
_entity.type
_entity.pdbx_description
1 polymer ?
#
loop_
_entity_poly.entity_id
_entity_poly.type
_entity_poly.pdbx_seq_one_letter_code
_entity_poly.pdbx_strand_id
1 'polypeptide(L)'
;MTKGSPIGYRRLLNNLDAVYDTAEQFRDRVQLHWRVQSDVRVFDHPESALVDRVRRLKQQKGIAVFFARRYNNWGGMVTDEDVAGLGIEVSAADHVPKNGACVLIFHKQQIMADGRVNACACRDADATLCLGDLRKDSLRTILSSANPTYMQLIDNQQSGRFNPICRSCDFYRSIYKHRKLHHDKRLSLDGFRREIDPAPQTTTAGMDAKTHP
;
A
#
# COMPACT_ATOMS: atom_id res chain seq x y z
N MET A 1 -23.31 -1.71 -18.43
CA MET A 1 -24.15 -0.59 -17.95
C MET A 1 -23.73 -0.19 -16.54
N THR A 2 -23.61 1.09 -16.21
CA THR A 2 -23.18 1.55 -14.88
C THR A 2 -24.35 1.56 -13.89
N LYS A 3 -24.20 0.98 -12.70
CA LYS A 3 -25.20 1.04 -11.61
C LYS A 3 -25.24 2.40 -10.87
N GLY A 4 -24.54 3.42 -11.38
CA GLY A 4 -24.48 4.76 -10.79
C GLY A 4 -25.70 5.61 -11.13
N SER A 5 -25.92 6.69 -10.37
CA SER A 5 -27.01 7.62 -10.67
C SER A 5 -26.82 8.29 -12.04
N PRO A 6 -27.90 8.63 -12.77
CA PRO A 6 -27.79 9.33 -14.05
C PRO A 6 -26.98 10.63 -13.97
N ILE A 7 -27.09 11.35 -12.86
CA ILE A 7 -26.33 12.57 -12.58
C ILE A 7 -24.84 12.25 -12.45
N GLY A 8 -24.48 11.21 -11.68
CA GLY A 8 -23.09 10.79 -11.52
C GLY A 8 -22.47 10.34 -12.84
N TYR A 9 -23.23 9.59 -13.65
CA TYR A 9 -22.80 9.17 -14.98
C TYR A 9 -22.56 10.36 -15.91
N ARG A 10 -23.50 11.31 -15.99
CA ARG A 10 -23.33 12.52 -16.81
C ARG A 10 -22.13 13.36 -16.37
N ARG A 11 -21.94 13.52 -15.06
CA ARG A 11 -20.78 14.24 -14.51
C ARG A 11 -19.47 13.55 -14.90
N LEU A 12 -19.41 12.21 -14.86
CA LEU A 12 -18.23 11.48 -15.34
C LEU A 12 -17.95 11.77 -16.82
N LEU A 13 -18.96 11.73 -17.68
CA LEU A 13 -18.77 12.02 -19.11
C LEU A 13 -18.25 13.44 -19.33
N ASN A 14 -18.85 14.44 -18.67
CA ASN A 14 -18.42 15.84 -18.76
C ASN A 14 -16.97 16.02 -18.27
N ASN A 15 -16.60 15.32 -17.19
CA ASN A 15 -15.22 15.38 -16.68
C ASN A 15 -14.22 14.77 -17.68
N LEU A 16 -14.59 13.68 -18.38
CA LEU A 16 -13.73 13.10 -19.42
C LEU A 16 -13.60 14.02 -20.64
N ASP A 17 -14.67 14.71 -21.01
CA ASP A 17 -14.64 15.73 -22.07
C ASP A 17 -13.71 16.90 -21.66
N ALA A 18 -13.82 17.39 -20.42
CA ALA A 18 -12.91 18.41 -19.89
C ALA A 18 -11.45 17.96 -19.89
N VAL A 19 -11.17 16.72 -19.46
CA VAL A 19 -9.80 16.15 -19.51
C VAL A 19 -9.30 16.06 -20.95
N TYR A 20 -10.17 15.73 -21.92
CA TYR A 20 -9.81 15.68 -23.33
C TYR A 20 -9.42 17.07 -23.84
N ASP A 21 -10.23 18.09 -23.54
CA ASP A 21 -10.01 19.46 -24.02
C ASP A 21 -8.75 20.10 -23.41
N THR A 22 -8.41 19.74 -22.16
CA THR A 22 -7.22 20.27 -21.48
C THR A 22 -5.98 19.37 -21.60
N ALA A 23 -6.06 18.24 -22.31
CA ALA A 23 -5.01 17.21 -22.29
C ALA A 23 -3.62 17.74 -22.70
N GLU A 24 -3.58 18.67 -23.66
CA GLU A 24 -2.34 19.27 -24.18
C GLU A 24 -1.69 20.26 -23.20
N GLN A 25 -2.44 20.70 -22.20
CA GLN A 25 -1.95 21.64 -21.18
C GLN A 25 -1.25 20.91 -20.02
N PHE A 26 -1.38 19.58 -19.93
CA PHE A 26 -0.74 18.81 -18.88
C PHE A 26 0.77 18.74 -19.11
N ARG A 27 1.53 19.25 -18.14
CA ARG A 27 3.00 19.14 -18.12
C ARG A 27 3.46 17.72 -17.81
N ASP A 28 2.65 17.00 -17.04
CA ASP A 28 2.93 15.64 -16.60
C ASP A 28 2.11 14.60 -17.36
N ARG A 29 2.59 13.35 -17.35
CA ARG A 29 1.86 12.22 -17.94
C ARG A 29 0.60 11.91 -17.14
N VAL A 30 -0.56 12.09 -17.77
CA VAL A 30 -1.85 11.64 -17.23
C VAL A 30 -2.08 10.17 -17.58
N GLN A 31 -2.61 9.42 -16.61
CA GLN A 31 -3.04 8.03 -16.79
C GLN A 31 -4.45 7.85 -16.23
N LEU A 32 -5.25 7.06 -16.93
CA LEU A 32 -6.59 6.68 -16.49
C LEU A 32 -6.58 5.24 -15.99
N HIS A 33 -6.94 5.03 -14.73
CA HIS A 33 -7.08 3.70 -14.13
C HIS A 33 -8.56 3.40 -13.93
N TRP A 34 -9.08 2.41 -14.65
CA TRP A 34 -10.48 2.05 -14.64
C TRP A 34 -10.68 0.66 -14.05
N ARG A 35 -11.45 0.59 -12.98
CA ARG A 35 -11.96 -0.66 -12.41
C ARG A 35 -13.19 -1.13 -13.18
N VAL A 36 -13.13 -2.35 -13.71
CA VAL A 36 -14.21 -2.94 -14.51
C VAL A 36 -14.54 -4.32 -14.00
N GLN A 37 -15.75 -4.80 -14.31
CA GLN A 37 -16.11 -6.18 -14.04
C GLN A 37 -15.21 -7.13 -14.85
N SER A 38 -14.96 -8.32 -14.31
CA SER A 38 -14.02 -9.29 -14.88
C SER A 38 -14.45 -9.78 -16.27
N ASP A 39 -15.75 -9.93 -16.48
CA ASP A 39 -16.39 -10.38 -17.71
C ASP A 39 -16.55 -9.27 -18.76
N VAL A 40 -16.41 -8.00 -18.37
CA VAL A 40 -16.59 -6.86 -19.28
C VAL A 40 -15.38 -6.66 -20.19
N ARG A 41 -15.62 -6.78 -21.49
CA ARG A 41 -14.72 -6.36 -22.56
C ARG A 41 -15.05 -4.92 -22.97
N VAL A 42 -14.38 -3.98 -22.31
CA VAL A 42 -14.73 -2.54 -22.37
C VAL A 42 -14.84 -2.00 -23.80
N PHE A 43 -13.99 -2.44 -24.72
CA PHE A 43 -13.98 -1.93 -26.10
C PHE A 43 -14.94 -2.65 -27.05
N ASP A 44 -15.64 -3.69 -26.60
CA ASP A 44 -16.63 -4.42 -27.39
C ASP A 44 -18.00 -3.71 -27.39
N HIS A 45 -18.10 -2.55 -26.73
CA HIS A 45 -19.29 -1.71 -26.64
C HIS A 45 -19.06 -0.33 -27.28
N PRO A 46 -18.89 -0.26 -28.61
CA PRO A 46 -18.63 1.01 -29.32
C PRO A 46 -19.75 2.04 -29.18
N GLU A 47 -20.97 1.62 -28.90
CA GLU A 47 -22.15 2.46 -28.67
C GLU A 47 -22.12 3.21 -27.33
N SER A 48 -21.25 2.81 -26.41
CA SER A 48 -21.18 3.43 -25.08
C SER A 48 -20.48 4.79 -25.13
N ALA A 49 -21.21 5.85 -24.77
CA ALA A 49 -20.68 7.21 -24.66
C ALA A 49 -19.44 7.33 -23.76
N LEU A 50 -19.33 6.47 -22.73
CA LEU A 50 -18.17 6.39 -21.86
C LEU A 50 -16.98 5.75 -22.57
N VAL A 51 -17.21 4.63 -23.26
CA VAL A 51 -16.17 3.90 -24.00
C VAL A 51 -15.61 4.76 -25.13
N ASP A 52 -16.48 5.50 -25.84
CA ASP A 52 -16.07 6.44 -26.88
C ASP A 52 -15.09 7.49 -26.34
N ARG A 53 -15.43 8.17 -25.24
CA ARG A 53 -14.56 9.18 -24.61
C ARG A 53 -13.23 8.60 -24.15
N VAL A 54 -13.25 7.45 -23.49
CA VAL A 54 -12.01 6.77 -23.06
C VAL A 54 -11.15 6.37 -24.27
N ARG A 55 -11.77 5.89 -25.35
CA ARG A 55 -11.09 5.56 -26.61
C ARG A 55 -10.44 6.80 -27.22
N ARG A 56 -11.16 7.92 -27.28
CA ARG A 56 -10.64 9.21 -27.78
C ARG A 56 -9.45 9.70 -26.96
N LEU A 57 -9.54 9.70 -25.63
CA LEU A 57 -8.42 10.05 -24.74
C LEU A 57 -7.17 9.19 -25.02
N LYS A 58 -7.37 7.88 -25.19
CA LYS A 58 -6.27 6.96 -25.50
C LYS A 58 -5.67 7.19 -26.88
N GLN A 59 -6.50 7.26 -27.91
CA GLN A 59 -6.05 7.26 -29.32
C GLN A 59 -5.61 8.63 -29.80
N GLN A 60 -6.28 9.70 -29.37
CA GLN A 60 -6.06 11.05 -29.87
C GLN A 60 -5.17 11.87 -28.94
N LYS A 61 -5.20 11.61 -27.62
CA LYS A 61 -4.39 12.35 -26.63
C LYS A 61 -3.23 11.52 -26.05
N GLY A 62 -3.09 10.25 -26.45
CA GLY A 62 -2.01 9.38 -25.98
C GLY A 62 -2.07 9.05 -24.48
N ILE A 63 -3.22 9.28 -23.83
CA ILE A 63 -3.37 9.00 -22.40
C ILE A 63 -3.40 7.48 -22.18
N ALA A 64 -2.52 6.98 -21.31
CA ALA A 64 -2.48 5.57 -20.99
C ALA A 64 -3.71 5.18 -20.17
N VAL A 65 -4.40 4.12 -20.60
CA VAL A 65 -5.60 3.59 -19.93
C VAL A 65 -5.31 2.18 -19.43
N PHE A 66 -5.52 1.97 -18.13
CA PHE A 66 -5.31 0.70 -17.45
C PHE A 66 -6.63 0.15 -16.93
N PHE A 67 -6.84 -1.15 -17.10
CA PHE A 67 -8.03 -1.84 -16.61
C PHE A 67 -7.66 -2.73 -15.44
N ALA A 68 -8.24 -2.44 -14.27
CA ALA A 68 -8.11 -3.26 -13.08
C ALA A 68 -9.35 -4.16 -12.99
N ARG A 69 -9.15 -5.46 -13.23
CA ARG A 69 -10.20 -6.50 -13.12
C ARG A 69 -10.15 -7.27 -11.82
N ARG A 70 -8.96 -7.32 -11.20
CA ARG A 70 -8.76 -7.97 -9.90
C ARG A 70 -8.79 -6.95 -8.79
N TYR A 71 -9.46 -7.32 -7.72
CA TYR A 71 -9.67 -6.52 -6.54
C TYR A 71 -8.87 -7.09 -5.40
N ASN A 72 -8.69 -6.27 -4.37
CA ASN A 72 -7.88 -6.67 -3.26
C ASN A 72 -8.67 -7.55 -2.30
N ASN A 73 -8.04 -8.55 -1.70
CA ASN A 73 -8.70 -9.43 -0.74
C ASN A 73 -8.67 -8.93 0.72
N TRP A 74 -8.07 -7.77 0.97
CA TRP A 74 -7.99 -7.17 2.31
C TRP A 74 -7.40 -8.11 3.38
N GLY A 75 -6.38 -8.89 3.01
CA GLY A 75 -5.81 -9.87 3.94
C GLY A 75 -6.73 -11.07 4.16
N GLY A 76 -7.55 -11.41 3.17
CA GLY A 76 -8.55 -12.48 3.25
C GLY A 76 -9.84 -12.09 3.96
N MET A 77 -10.03 -10.81 4.31
CA MET A 77 -11.29 -10.32 4.86
C MET A 77 -12.40 -10.28 3.80
N VAL A 78 -12.05 -10.08 2.53
CA VAL A 78 -12.99 -10.14 1.41
C VAL A 78 -12.73 -11.43 0.63
N THR A 79 -13.74 -12.28 0.52
CA THR A 79 -13.69 -13.56 -0.20
C THR A 79 -14.43 -13.49 -1.53
N ASP A 80 -14.34 -14.55 -2.34
CA ASP A 80 -15.10 -14.63 -3.60
C ASP A 80 -16.61 -14.77 -3.33
N GLU A 81 -17.00 -15.37 -2.21
CA GLU A 81 -18.39 -15.46 -1.76
C GLU A 81 -18.99 -14.06 -1.49
N ASP A 82 -18.24 -13.16 -0.84
CA ASP A 82 -18.69 -11.79 -0.55
C ASP A 82 -19.02 -10.98 -1.82
N VAL A 83 -18.39 -11.34 -2.93
CA VAL A 83 -18.54 -10.63 -4.21
C VAL A 83 -19.29 -11.45 -5.27
N ALA A 84 -19.89 -12.57 -4.87
CA ALA A 84 -20.62 -13.45 -5.77
C ALA A 84 -21.70 -12.68 -6.54
N GLY A 85 -21.74 -12.86 -7.86
CA GLY A 85 -22.69 -12.17 -8.75
C GLY A 85 -22.39 -10.70 -9.05
N LEU A 86 -21.30 -10.12 -8.51
CA LEU A 86 -20.91 -8.73 -8.80
C LEU A 86 -20.01 -8.59 -10.04
N GLY A 87 -19.56 -9.70 -10.62
CA GLY A 87 -18.56 -9.69 -11.70
C GLY A 87 -17.21 -9.14 -11.23
N ILE A 88 -16.85 -9.40 -9.98
CA ILE A 88 -15.60 -8.98 -9.35
C ILE A 88 -14.77 -10.24 -9.09
N GLU A 89 -13.49 -10.18 -9.46
CA GLU A 89 -12.51 -11.21 -9.06
C GLU A 89 -11.66 -10.69 -7.91
N VAL A 90 -11.55 -11.45 -6.83
CA VAL A 90 -10.68 -11.12 -5.71
C VAL A 90 -9.30 -11.73 -5.93
N SER A 91 -8.25 -10.99 -5.58
CA SER A 91 -6.87 -11.46 -5.74
C SER A 91 -6.55 -12.53 -4.69
N ALA A 92 -6.17 -13.72 -5.17
CA ALA A 92 -5.74 -14.79 -4.29
C ALA A 92 -4.34 -14.54 -3.72
N ALA A 93 -4.10 -15.03 -2.50
CA ALA A 93 -2.87 -14.79 -1.74
C ALA A 93 -1.67 -15.61 -2.25
N ASP A 94 -1.94 -16.75 -2.86
CA ASP A 94 -0.98 -17.70 -3.43
C ASP A 94 -0.09 -17.09 -4.52
N HIS A 95 -0.62 -16.15 -5.30
CA HIS A 95 0.10 -15.43 -6.35
C HIS A 95 1.16 -14.45 -5.81
N VAL A 96 1.20 -14.24 -4.49
CA VAL A 96 2.14 -13.31 -3.86
C VAL A 96 3.20 -14.08 -3.11
N PRO A 97 4.44 -14.15 -3.63
CA PRO A 97 5.53 -14.87 -2.97
C PRO A 97 5.87 -14.20 -1.65
N LYS A 98 5.90 -15.02 -0.59
CA LYS A 98 6.22 -14.60 0.77
C LYS A 98 7.55 -15.23 1.14
N ASN A 99 8.58 -14.39 1.21
CA ASN A 99 9.91 -14.79 1.63
C ASN A 99 10.46 -13.69 2.54
N GLY A 100 10.78 -14.01 3.77
CA GLY A 100 11.18 -13.00 4.75
C GLY A 100 10.06 -12.02 5.12
N ALA A 101 10.41 -11.05 5.96
CA ALA A 101 9.55 -10.00 6.46
C ALA A 101 8.95 -9.13 5.34
N CYS A 102 7.73 -8.65 5.59
CA CYS A 102 7.11 -7.65 4.74
C CYS A 102 7.81 -6.31 4.97
N VAL A 103 8.29 -5.67 3.90
CA VAL A 103 8.95 -4.38 3.96
C VAL A 103 8.08 -3.29 4.62
N LEU A 104 6.76 -3.45 4.56
CA LEU A 104 5.80 -2.49 5.13
C LEU A 104 5.89 -2.39 6.66
N ILE A 105 6.36 -3.45 7.33
CA ILE A 105 6.55 -3.51 8.79
C ILE A 105 7.61 -2.51 9.27
N PHE A 106 8.47 -2.03 8.36
CA PHE A 106 9.56 -1.10 8.69
C PHE A 106 9.23 0.37 8.43
N HIS A 107 8.23 0.68 7.61
CA HIS A 107 7.98 2.08 7.19
C HIS A 107 6.51 2.44 6.93
N LYS A 108 5.56 1.54 7.15
CA LYS A 108 4.11 1.77 6.96
C LYS A 108 3.29 1.18 8.10
N GLN A 109 3.63 1.59 9.33
CA GLN A 109 2.83 1.31 10.51
C GLN A 109 1.61 2.24 10.55
N GLN A 110 0.54 1.77 11.19
CA GLN A 110 -0.71 2.51 11.32
C GLN A 110 -0.99 2.80 12.79
N ILE A 111 -1.39 4.03 13.12
CA ILE A 111 -1.95 4.34 14.42
C ILE A 111 -3.47 4.28 14.28
N MET A 112 -4.09 3.38 15.04
CA MET A 112 -5.54 3.21 15.08
C MET A 112 -6.18 4.37 15.85
N ALA A 113 -7.48 4.61 15.61
CA ALA A 113 -8.22 5.68 16.27
C ALA A 113 -8.27 5.53 17.81
N ASP A 114 -8.08 4.32 18.33
CA ASP A 114 -8.04 4.00 19.76
C ASP A 114 -6.62 4.07 20.38
N GLY A 115 -5.61 4.48 19.60
CA GLY A 115 -4.22 4.61 20.05
C GLY A 115 -3.36 3.36 19.84
N ARG A 116 -3.91 2.23 19.40
CA ARG A 116 -3.11 1.04 19.04
C ARG A 116 -2.18 1.35 17.86
N VAL A 117 -0.95 0.86 17.92
CA VAL A 117 0.03 0.95 16.83
C VAL A 117 0.09 -0.41 16.15
N ASN A 118 -0.25 -0.46 14.86
CA ASN A 118 -0.30 -1.68 14.07
C ASN A 118 0.85 -1.77 13.06
N ALA A 119 1.35 -2.99 12.81
CA ALA A 119 2.50 -3.21 11.92
C ALA A 119 2.18 -3.13 10.41
N CYS A 120 0.90 -3.14 10.00
CA CYS A 120 0.51 -3.04 8.60
C CYS A 120 -0.63 -2.03 8.42
N ALA A 121 -0.32 -0.91 7.76
CA ALA A 121 -1.32 0.04 7.26
C ALA A 121 -2.02 -0.42 5.97
N CYS A 122 -1.81 -1.68 5.57
CA CYS A 122 -2.03 -2.15 4.21
C CYS A 122 -3.31 -2.96 4.04
N ARG A 123 -3.51 -3.92 4.93
CA ARG A 123 -4.50 -5.01 4.83
C ARG A 123 -5.05 -5.44 6.18
N ASP A 124 -4.42 -5.06 7.26
CA ASP A 124 -4.79 -5.49 8.61
C ASP A 124 -5.66 -4.42 9.29
N ALA A 125 -6.92 -4.34 8.85
CA ALA A 125 -7.88 -3.33 9.32
C ALA A 125 -8.24 -3.52 10.81
N ASP A 126 -8.18 -4.77 11.31
CA ASP A 126 -8.54 -5.10 12.69
C ASP A 126 -7.36 -4.96 13.68
N ALA A 127 -6.19 -4.56 13.18
CA ALA A 127 -4.94 -4.48 13.92
C ALA A 127 -4.56 -5.79 14.64
N THR A 128 -4.64 -6.90 13.91
CA THR A 128 -4.19 -8.23 14.38
C THR A 128 -2.67 -8.32 14.51
N LEU A 129 -1.92 -7.39 13.91
CA LEU A 129 -0.46 -7.23 14.03
C LEU A 129 -0.09 -6.06 14.98
N CYS A 130 -0.89 -5.86 16.03
CA CYS A 130 -0.67 -4.80 17.01
C CYS A 130 0.72 -4.91 17.67
N LEU A 131 1.46 -3.80 17.68
CA LEU A 131 2.81 -3.66 18.23
C LEU A 131 2.81 -3.03 19.62
N GLY A 132 1.76 -2.29 19.99
CA GLY A 132 1.67 -1.54 21.22
C GLY A 132 0.53 -0.51 21.21
N ASP A 133 0.51 0.36 22.22
CA ASP A 133 -0.52 1.37 22.42
C ASP A 133 0.07 2.69 22.92
N LEU A 134 -0.22 3.78 22.24
CA LEU A 134 0.32 5.11 22.55
C LEU A 134 -0.14 5.68 23.89
N ARG A 135 -1.17 5.10 24.49
CA ARG A 135 -1.62 5.45 25.84
C ARG A 135 -0.72 4.86 26.93
N LYS A 136 0.12 3.89 26.58
CA LYS A 136 1.01 3.17 27.49
C LYS A 136 2.48 3.49 27.22
N ASP A 137 2.87 3.50 25.95
CA ASP A 137 4.26 3.62 25.53
C ASP A 137 4.42 4.67 24.43
N SER A 138 5.60 5.28 24.37
CA SER A 138 5.93 6.20 23.27
C SER A 138 6.06 5.43 21.94
N LEU A 139 5.80 6.11 20.82
CA LEU A 139 6.02 5.52 19.49
C LEU A 139 7.47 5.05 19.29
N ARG A 140 8.44 5.77 19.87
CA ARG A 140 9.86 5.39 19.87
C ARG A 140 10.06 4.03 20.54
N THR A 141 9.44 3.82 21.70
CA THR A 141 9.51 2.54 22.42
C THR A 141 8.86 1.43 21.61
N ILE A 142 7.66 1.68 21.07
CA ILE A 142 6.89 0.68 20.31
C ILE A 142 7.62 0.27 19.03
N LEU A 143 8.28 1.20 18.34
CA LEU A 143 9.02 0.96 17.09
C LEU A 143 10.54 0.80 17.30
N SER A 144 10.96 0.27 18.45
CA SER A 144 12.36 -0.04 18.76
C SER A 144 12.66 -1.53 18.63
N SER A 145 13.95 -1.89 18.49
CA SER A 145 14.36 -3.30 18.55
C SER A 145 14.27 -3.87 19.97
N ALA A 146 14.15 -3.01 20.98
CA ALA A 146 13.83 -3.41 22.34
C ALA A 146 12.37 -3.89 22.52
N ASN A 147 11.47 -3.63 21.57
CA ASN A 147 10.09 -4.15 21.63
C ASN A 147 10.04 -5.63 21.17
N PRO A 148 9.81 -6.59 22.09
CA PRO A 148 9.81 -8.01 21.74
C PRO A 148 8.66 -8.39 20.78
N THR A 149 7.51 -7.73 20.86
CA THR A 149 6.38 -7.98 19.95
C THR A 149 6.74 -7.58 18.51
N TYR A 150 7.42 -6.44 18.36
CA TYR A 150 7.87 -5.97 17.06
C TYR A 150 8.94 -6.89 16.46
N MET A 151 9.95 -7.26 17.25
CA MET A 151 11.01 -8.14 16.80
C MET A 151 10.52 -9.57 16.52
N GLN A 152 9.63 -10.10 17.34
CA GLN A 152 9.05 -11.43 17.12
C GLN A 152 8.23 -11.48 15.82
N LEU A 153 7.49 -10.42 15.48
CA LEU A 153 6.78 -10.34 14.20
C LEU A 153 7.76 -10.41 13.03
N ILE A 154 8.86 -9.65 13.10
CA ILE A 154 9.91 -9.66 12.08
C ILE A 154 10.53 -11.05 11.97
N ASP A 155 10.97 -11.64 13.08
CA ASP A 155 11.63 -12.95 13.12
C ASP A 155 10.73 -14.08 12.64
N ASN A 156 9.45 -14.05 13.02
CA ASN A 156 8.45 -14.99 12.53
C ASN A 156 8.36 -14.95 10.99
N GLN A 157 8.21 -13.75 10.41
CA GLN A 157 8.13 -13.64 8.94
C GLN A 157 9.46 -13.97 8.25
N GLN A 158 10.59 -13.65 8.88
CA GLN A 158 11.92 -14.07 8.42
C GLN A 158 12.05 -15.59 8.36
N SER A 159 11.48 -16.30 9.34
CA SER A 159 11.49 -17.77 9.39
C SER A 159 10.33 -18.43 8.64
N GLY A 160 9.61 -17.70 7.79
CA GLY A 160 8.45 -18.22 7.04
C GLY A 160 7.19 -18.50 7.88
N ARG A 161 7.17 -18.08 9.14
CA ARG A 161 5.99 -18.16 10.03
C ARG A 161 5.17 -16.89 9.88
N PHE A 162 4.19 -16.93 8.98
CA PHE A 162 3.32 -15.78 8.73
C PHE A 162 2.06 -15.83 9.59
N ASN A 163 1.68 -14.71 10.22
CA ASN A 163 0.38 -14.54 10.88
C ASN A 163 -0.79 -14.80 9.89
N PRO A 164 -2.00 -15.16 10.36
CA PRO A 164 -3.15 -15.43 9.50
C PRO A 164 -3.37 -14.36 8.41
N ILE A 165 -3.44 -13.08 8.81
CA ILE A 165 -3.62 -11.95 7.88
C ILE A 165 -2.50 -11.87 6.82
N CYS A 166 -1.27 -12.23 7.20
CA CYS A 166 -0.13 -12.24 6.29
C CYS A 166 -0.18 -13.41 5.32
N ARG A 167 -0.68 -14.59 5.74
CA ARG A 167 -0.82 -15.77 4.87
C ARG A 167 -1.82 -15.51 3.74
N SER A 168 -2.95 -14.89 4.08
CA SER A 168 -4.00 -14.49 3.15
C SER A 168 -3.73 -13.17 2.42
N CYS A 169 -2.61 -12.48 2.68
CA CYS A 169 -2.34 -11.18 2.06
C CYS A 169 -1.98 -11.28 0.57
N ASP A 170 -2.72 -10.55 -0.26
CA ASP A 170 -2.50 -10.33 -1.69
C ASP A 170 -1.55 -9.15 -2.02
N PHE A 171 -1.02 -8.49 -1.00
CA PHE A 171 -0.19 -7.29 -1.14
C PHE A 171 1.14 -7.43 -0.41
N TYR A 172 1.50 -8.65 0.00
CA TYR A 172 2.72 -8.91 0.72
C TYR A 172 3.95 -8.46 -0.09
N ARG A 173 4.90 -7.79 0.57
CA ARG A 173 6.09 -7.25 -0.06
C ARG A 173 7.33 -7.73 0.68
N SER A 174 7.84 -8.89 0.27
CA SER A 174 9.11 -9.42 0.76
C SER A 174 10.25 -8.39 0.65
N ILE A 175 11.05 -8.27 1.71
CA ILE A 175 12.30 -7.49 1.68
C ILE A 175 13.32 -8.02 0.66
N TYR A 176 13.22 -9.31 0.29
CA TYR A 176 14.10 -9.94 -0.71
C TYR A 176 13.61 -9.76 -2.14
N LYS A 177 12.41 -9.22 -2.37
CA LYS A 177 11.91 -8.95 -3.71
C LYS A 177 12.43 -7.60 -4.20
N HIS A 178 13.33 -7.63 -5.18
CA HIS A 178 13.79 -6.42 -5.86
C HIS A 178 12.63 -5.74 -6.60
N ARG A 179 12.48 -4.43 -6.39
CA ARG A 179 11.63 -3.56 -7.19
C ARG A 179 12.49 -2.41 -7.68
N LYS A 180 12.47 -2.17 -8.98
CA LYS A 180 13.21 -1.10 -9.68
C LYS A 180 12.89 0.32 -9.17
N LEU A 181 11.88 0.49 -8.31
CA LEU A 181 11.42 1.80 -7.83
C LEU A 181 12.21 2.34 -6.61
N HIS A 182 13.12 1.56 -6.03
CA HIS A 182 13.94 2.00 -4.89
C HIS A 182 15.41 1.67 -5.16
N HIS A 183 16.04 2.45 -6.03
CA HIS A 183 17.48 2.53 -6.18
C HIS A 183 17.98 3.57 -5.18
N ASP A 184 18.64 3.13 -4.10
CA ASP A 184 20.05 3.50 -3.83
C ASP A 184 20.56 3.25 -2.41
N LYS A 185 19.74 3.05 -1.38
CA LYS A 185 20.26 2.64 -0.04
C LYS A 185 19.27 1.74 0.69
N ARG A 186 19.24 0.45 0.37
CA ARG A 186 18.52 -0.54 1.19
C ARG A 186 19.47 -1.05 2.26
N LEU A 187 19.09 -0.88 3.52
CA LEU A 187 19.79 -1.53 4.64
C LEU A 187 19.52 -3.03 4.59
N SER A 188 20.52 -3.83 4.95
CA SER A 188 20.26 -5.22 5.36
C SER A 188 19.39 -5.21 6.62
N LEU A 189 18.75 -6.34 6.95
CA LEU A 189 17.99 -6.44 8.20
C LEU A 189 18.87 -6.11 9.43
N ASP A 190 20.12 -6.56 9.42
CA ASP A 190 21.10 -6.22 10.46
C ASP A 190 21.50 -4.75 10.44
N GLY A 191 21.58 -4.14 9.26
CA GLY A 191 21.76 -2.69 9.11
C GLY A 191 20.60 -1.91 9.73
N PHE A 192 19.37 -2.29 9.43
CA PHE A 192 18.16 -1.71 10.00
C PHE A 192 18.14 -1.83 11.54
N ARG A 193 18.43 -3.03 12.07
CA ARG A 193 18.49 -3.27 13.53
C ARG A 193 19.47 -2.33 14.24
N ARG A 194 20.62 -2.04 13.63
CA ARG A 194 21.62 -1.11 14.17
C ARG A 194 21.19 0.36 14.09
N GLU A 195 20.38 0.73 13.10
CA GLU A 195 19.94 2.12 12.94
C GLU A 195 18.77 2.50 13.86
N ILE A 196 17.85 1.57 14.14
CA ILE A 196 16.68 1.89 14.97
C ILE A 196 17.00 2.03 16.46
N ASP A 197 18.10 1.42 16.91
CA ASP A 197 18.65 1.58 18.25
C ASP A 197 20.15 1.90 18.16
N PRO A 198 20.52 3.15 17.83
CA PRO A 198 21.91 3.55 17.88
C PRO A 198 22.39 3.40 19.33
N ALA A 199 23.54 2.76 19.52
CA ALA A 199 24.18 2.69 20.83
C ALA A 199 24.20 4.09 21.46
N PRO A 200 23.94 4.22 22.79
CA PRO A 200 23.93 5.53 23.43
C PRO A 200 25.25 6.23 23.12
N GLN A 201 25.16 7.37 22.43
CA GLN A 201 26.33 8.19 22.17
C GLN A 201 26.87 8.58 23.54
N THR A 202 28.07 8.10 23.87
CA THR A 202 28.82 8.58 25.02
C THR A 202 29.04 10.07 24.79
N THR A 203 28.20 10.90 25.40
CA THR A 203 28.42 12.33 25.50
C THR A 203 29.68 12.51 26.33
N THR A 204 30.81 12.71 25.66
CA THR A 204 31.98 13.31 26.29
C THR A 204 31.60 14.74 26.68
N ALA A 205 31.05 14.89 27.88
CA ALA A 205 30.92 16.17 28.54
C ALA A 205 32.34 16.72 28.75
N GLY A 206 32.79 17.53 27.81
CA GLY A 206 33.97 18.37 27.98
C GLY A 206 33.68 19.39 29.07
N MET A 207 34.15 19.13 30.28
CA MET A 207 34.34 20.13 31.32
C MET A 207 35.46 21.08 30.89
N ASP A 208 35.13 22.13 30.13
CA ASP A 208 36.00 23.29 30.03
C ASP A 208 35.76 24.20 31.24
N ALA A 209 36.44 23.88 32.34
CA ALA A 209 36.63 24.80 33.44
C ALA A 209 37.59 25.91 32.99
N LYS A 210 37.04 27.04 32.54
CA LYS A 210 37.81 28.28 32.39
C LYS A 210 38.01 28.91 33.76
N THR A 211 39.18 28.68 34.34
CA THR A 211 39.79 29.56 35.35
C THR A 211 40.36 30.79 34.63
N HIS A 212 39.91 31.98 35.01
CA HIS A 212 40.60 33.23 34.68
C HIS A 212 41.26 33.79 35.95
N PRO A 213 42.51 34.30 35.87
CA PRO A 213 43.19 35.01 36.95
C PRO A 213 42.61 36.39 37.20
#